data_AF-A0A2D6HZ45-F1
#
_entry.id   AF-A0A2D6HZ45-F1
#
_cell.length_a   1.000
_cell.length_b   1.000
_cell.length_c   1.000
_cell.angle_alpha   90.00
_cell.angle_beta   90.00
_cell.angle_gamma   90.00
#
_symmetry.space_group_name_H-M   'P 1'
#
loop_
_entity.id
_entity.type
_entity.pdbx_description
1 polymer ?
#
loop_
_entity_poly.entity_id
_entity_poly.type
_entity_poly.pdbx_seq_one_letter_code
_entity_poly.pdbx_strand_id
1 'polypeptide(L)' 'MAKGVKHYTKAGKAHKGKMHKMPNGQLHSGAKHTSSSKRLYHYGDLSQKAQAEARKSWKKK' A
#
# COMPACT_ATOMS: atom_id res chain seq x y z
N MET A 1 11.09 5.78 -5.68
CA MET A 1 9.68 5.32 -5.67
C MET A 1 9.09 5.71 -7.02
N ALA A 2 8.59 4.76 -7.81
CA ALA A 2 8.00 5.06 -9.11
C ALA A 2 6.81 6.01 -8.95
N LYS A 3 6.94 7.23 -9.48
CA LYS A 3 5.89 8.26 -9.46
C LYS A 3 4.67 7.68 -10.19
N GLY A 4 3.57 7.44 -9.48
CA GLY A 4 2.29 7.00 -10.06
C GLY A 4 1.75 5.64 -9.61
N VAL A 5 2.55 4.81 -8.92
CA VAL A 5 2.05 3.50 -8.43
C VAL A 5 1.30 3.68 -7.11
N LYS A 6 0.03 3.25 -7.08
CA LYS A 6 -0.76 3.17 -5.84
C LYS A 6 -0.28 1.99 -5.00
N HIS A 7 -0.13 2.22 -3.70
CA HIS A 7 0.23 1.18 -2.73
C HIS A 7 -0.99 0.84 -1.88
N TYR A 8 -1.07 -0.39 -1.40
CA TYR A 8 -2.22 -0.90 -0.69
C TYR A 8 -1.83 -1.55 0.62
N THR A 9 -2.70 -1.49 1.61
CA THR A 9 -2.58 -2.36 2.78
C THR A 9 -2.92 -3.80 2.41
N LYS A 10 -2.62 -4.76 3.28
CA LYS A 10 -2.98 -6.19 3.09
C LYS A 10 -4.47 -6.40 2.79
N ALA A 11 -5.33 -5.48 3.26
CA ALA A 11 -6.78 -5.52 3.03
C ALA A 11 -7.21 -4.92 1.67
N GLY A 12 -6.29 -4.39 0.87
CA GLY A 12 -6.59 -3.74 -0.41
C GLY A 12 -6.94 -2.25 -0.31
N LYS A 13 -6.79 -1.63 0.87
CA LYS A 13 -7.06 -0.20 1.04
C LYS A 13 -5.89 0.61 0.48
N ALA A 14 -6.19 1.53 -0.45
CA ALA A 14 -5.18 2.41 -1.03
C ALA A 14 -4.57 3.33 0.03
N HIS A 15 -3.24 3.34 0.12
CA HIS A 15 -2.48 4.24 0.98
C HIS A 15 -2.00 5.43 0.14
N LYS A 16 -2.47 6.63 0.50
CA LYS A 16 -2.11 7.90 -0.15
C LYS A 16 -1.16 8.76 0.70
N GLY A 17 -0.86 8.33 1.91
CA GLY A 17 -0.05 9.09 2.86
C GLY A 17 1.45 8.87 2.67
N LYS A 18 2.23 9.43 3.61
CA LYS A 18 3.68 9.20 3.69
C LYS A 18 3.98 7.70 3.81
N MET A 19 5.04 7.25 3.16
CA MET A 19 5.55 5.88 3.21
C MET A 19 7.07 5.90 3.13
N HIS A 20 7.70 4.85 3.66
CA HIS A 20 9.14 4.66 3.57
C HIS A 20 9.44 3.22 3.14
N LYS A 21 10.60 3.05 2.48
CA LYS A 21 11.12 1.74 2.11
C LYS A 21 12.04 1.26 3.24
N MET A 22 11.80 0.06 3.74
CA MET A 22 12.65 -0.59 4.73
C MET A 22 13.95 -1.09 4.06
N PRO A 23 15.03 -1.28 4.85
CA PRO A 23 16.31 -1.78 4.33
C PRO A 23 16.17 -3.16 3.67
N ASN A 24 15.22 -4.00 4.11
CA ASN A 24 14.91 -5.28 3.49
C ASN A 24 14.06 -5.18 2.20
N GLY A 25 13.80 -3.97 1.70
CA GLY A 25 13.07 -3.73 0.46
C GLY A 25 11.56 -3.53 0.61
N GLN A 26 10.97 -3.84 1.76
CA GLN A 26 9.52 -3.74 1.97
C GLN A 26 9.05 -2.29 2.13
N LEU A 27 7.85 -1.96 1.65
CA LEU A 27 7.25 -0.64 1.83
C LEU A 27 6.36 -0.61 3.07
N HIS A 28 6.47 0.44 3.88
CA HIS A 28 5.71 0.62 5.09
C HIS A 28 5.06 2.02 5.14
N SER A 29 3.92 2.10 5.84
CA SER A 29 3.19 3.35 6.05
C SER A 29 3.91 4.25 7.06
N GLY A 30 3.78 5.56 6.87
CA GLY A 30 4.40 6.57 7.72
C GLY A 30 5.75 7.05 7.17
N ALA A 31 6.18 8.22 7.61
CA ALA A 31 7.42 8.85 7.14
C ALA A 31 8.68 8.19 7.73
N LYS A 32 8.56 7.60 8.91
CA LYS A 32 9.65 7.01 9.69
C LYS A 32 9.29 5.58 10.06
N HIS A 33 10.30 4.74 10.29
CA HIS A 33 10.13 3.39 10.79
C HIS A 33 9.68 3.45 12.25
N THR A 34 8.40 3.16 12.49
CA THR A 34 7.84 3.04 13.85
C THR A 34 7.14 1.69 13.98
N SER A 35 6.93 1.24 15.20
CA SER A 35 6.22 -0.02 15.49
C SER A 35 4.78 -0.01 14.93
N SER A 36 4.21 1.18 14.75
CA SER A 36 2.86 1.38 14.17
C SER A 36 2.85 1.38 12.64
N SER A 37 4.02 1.36 11.99
CA SER A 37 4.15 1.35 10.53
C SER A 37 3.63 0.04 9.94
N LYS A 38 2.53 0.12 9.20
CA LYS A 38 1.90 -1.03 8.53
C LYS A 38 2.54 -1.28 7.18
N ARG A 39 2.76 -2.56 6.85
CA ARG A 39 3.26 -2.98 5.54
C ARG A 39 2.30 -2.61 4.42
N LEU A 40 2.87 -2.13 3.32
CA LEU A 40 2.22 -1.79 2.07
C LEU A 40 2.66 -2.77 0.97
N TYR A 41 1.75 -3.00 0.03
CA TYR A 41 1.85 -3.99 -1.03
C TYR A 41 1.55 -3.35 -2.38
N HIS A 42 2.11 -3.90 -3.46
CA HIS A 42 1.66 -3.57 -4.80
C HIS A 42 0.34 -4.28 -5.09
N TYR A 43 -0.41 -3.78 -6.07
CA TYR A 43 -1.70 -4.36 -6.44
C TYR A 43 -1.60 -5.86 -6.80
N GLY A 44 -0.52 -6.25 -7.50
CA GLY A 44 -0.27 -7.64 -7.88
C GLY A 44 0.02 -8.58 -6.70
N ASP A 45 0.53 -8.05 -5.58
CA ASP A 45 0.83 -8.84 -4.37
C ASP A 45 -0.41 -9.05 -3.47
N LEU A 46 -1.54 -8.43 -3.81
CA LEU A 46 -2.77 -8.56 -3.03
C LEU A 46 -3.49 -9.87 -3.36
N SER A 47 -4.20 -10.41 -2.37
CA SER A 47 -5.16 -11.50 -2.59
C SER A 47 -6.31 -11.05 -3.50
N GLN A 48 -6.98 -11.98 -4.19
CA GLN A 48 -8.10 -11.67 -5.08
C GLN A 48 -9.18 -10.79 -4.41
N LYS A 49 -9.48 -11.07 -3.13
CA LYS A 49 -10.40 -10.26 -2.32
C LYS A 49 -9.90 -8.83 -2.11
N ALA A 50 -8.63 -8.67 -1.75
CA ALA A 50 -8.03 -7.34 -1.57
C ALA A 50 -7.88 -6.58 -2.89
N GLN A 51 -7.62 -7.26 -4.00
CA GLN A 51 -7.63 -6.68 -5.34
C GLN A 51 -9.02 -6.13 -5.70
N ALA A 52 -10.09 -6.87 -5.40
CA ALA A 52 -11.45 -6.41 -5.61
C ALA A 52 -11.77 -5.13 -4.81
N GLU A 53 -11.37 -5.06 -3.55
CA GLU A 53 -11.51 -3.87 -2.70
C GLU A 53 -10.67 -2.68 -3.20
N ALA A 54 -9.44 -2.95 -3.64
CA ALA A 54 -8.58 -1.95 -4.27
C ALA A 54 -9.24 -1.35 -5.52
N ARG A 55 -9.80 -2.20 -6.39
CA ARG A 55 -10.54 -1.77 -7.60
C ARG A 55 -11.78 -0.96 -7.27
N LYS A 56 -12.55 -1.33 -6.23
CA LYS A 56 -13.70 -0.53 -5.75
C LYS A 56 -13.26 0.89 -5.39
N SER A 57 -12.09 1.02 -4.77
CA SER A 57 -11.52 2.32 -4.40
C SER A 57 -11.10 3.18 -5.60
N TRP A 58 -10.92 2.60 -6.80
CA TRP A 58 -10.61 3.35 -8.02
C TRP A 58 -11.85 3.95 -8.69
N LYS A 59 -13.02 3.34 -8.46
CA LYS A 59 -14.29 3.76 -9.06
C LYS A 59 -15.00 4.87 -8.30
N LYS A 60 -14.65 5.11 -7.02
CA LYS A 60 -15.10 6.28 -6.27
C LYS A 60 -14.31 7.51 -6.74
N LYS A 61 -14.86 8.21 -7.73
CA LYS A 61 -14.46 9.55 -8.12
C LYS A 61 -15.47 10.54 -7.58
#